data_AF-A0A350PDW0-F1
#
_entry.id   AF-A0A350PDW0-F1
#
_cell.length_a   1.000
_cell.length_b   1.000
_cell.length_c   1.000
_cell.angle_alpha   90.00
_cell.angle_beta   90.00
_cell.angle_gamma   90.00
#
_symmetry.space_group_name_H-M   'P 1'
#
loop_
_entity.id
_entity.type
_entity.pdbx_description
1 polymer ?
#
loop_
_entity_poly.entity_id
_entity_poly.type
_entity_poly.pdbx_seq_one_letter_code
_entity_poly.pdbx_strand_id
1 'polypeptide(L)'
;MSGSPTFYGHVSSPNEWRGRDGTIMGDATPDFQGTTDFNAQSRELPSGAKVAALKSAATSDGLTFNRLSYMIMQSDGSIEESEYDSGSGSWLPFVNYPKETHNGILSSSEKIFLEGTVSGQITIHSEDEVELYDDIAYNVDPRVDDTSTDLLGVVSEGDIIIDRNAHARTGSKDLKLHGSFMALGSSFRVENYVSGSHRGNIDLLGGIIQETRGPVGTFGRYGVTGYTKKYEYDERLGNSIPPHFPRESVFTVVSWKERVVTNDSGY
;
A
#
# COMPACT_ATOMS: atom_id res chain seq x y z
N MET A 1 5.12 0.60 -20.26
CA MET A 1 3.87 1.29 -19.89
C MET A 1 2.94 1.28 -21.10
N SER A 2 1.63 1.31 -20.90
CA SER A 2 0.70 1.54 -22.01
C SER A 2 -0.23 2.68 -21.68
N GLY A 3 -0.50 3.54 -22.66
CA GLY A 3 -1.32 4.74 -22.49
C GLY A 3 -0.49 6.01 -22.30
N SER A 4 -1.17 7.09 -21.95
CA SER A 4 -0.62 8.44 -21.78
C SER A 4 -0.98 8.95 -20.38
N PRO A 5 -0.37 8.38 -19.31
CA PRO A 5 -0.66 8.81 -17.94
C PRO A 5 -0.17 10.24 -17.72
N THR A 6 -0.94 11.03 -16.97
CA THR A 6 -0.51 12.35 -16.49
C THR A 6 -0.05 12.24 -15.05
N PHE A 7 1.13 12.75 -14.76
CA PHE A 7 1.71 12.85 -13.43
C PHE A 7 1.75 14.31 -13.00
N TYR A 8 0.96 14.66 -12.00
CA TYR A 8 0.86 16.02 -11.48
C TYR A 8 1.96 16.35 -10.45
N GLY A 9 2.46 15.34 -9.74
CA GLY A 9 3.49 15.48 -8.71
C GLY A 9 4.91 15.17 -9.20
N HIS A 10 5.85 15.16 -8.27
CA HIS A 10 7.23 14.75 -8.54
C HIS A 10 7.30 13.28 -8.98
N VAL A 11 8.09 12.99 -10.02
CA VAL A 11 8.34 11.61 -10.49
C VAL A 11 9.83 11.32 -10.48
N SER A 12 10.24 10.33 -9.69
CA SER A 12 11.62 9.85 -9.65
C SER A 12 11.71 8.38 -10.04
N SER A 13 12.75 8.02 -10.79
CA SER A 13 13.05 6.63 -11.14
C SER A 13 14.54 6.47 -11.45
N PRO A 14 15.15 5.30 -11.17
CA PRO A 14 16.52 5.01 -11.61
C PRO A 14 16.65 4.81 -13.13
N ASN A 15 15.54 4.73 -13.85
CA ASN A 15 15.49 4.50 -15.29
C ASN A 15 14.41 5.34 -15.97
N GLU A 16 14.64 5.65 -17.24
CA GLU A 16 13.60 6.16 -18.15
C GLU A 16 12.43 5.19 -18.30
N TRP A 17 11.25 5.70 -18.69
CA TRP A 17 10.09 4.84 -18.93
C TRP A 17 10.32 3.94 -20.15
N ARG A 18 9.77 2.73 -20.08
CA ARG A 18 9.70 1.82 -21.24
C ARG A 18 8.30 1.81 -21.83
N GLY A 19 8.18 1.82 -23.15
CA GLY A 19 6.93 1.62 -23.87
C GLY A 19 6.37 0.20 -23.71
N ARG A 20 5.21 -0.06 -24.28
CA ARG A 20 4.65 -1.42 -24.45
C ARG A 20 5.45 -2.19 -25.49
N ASP A 21 6.01 -1.50 -26.48
CA ASP A 21 6.94 -2.04 -27.48
C ASP A 21 8.29 -2.51 -26.88
N GLY A 22 8.53 -2.25 -25.60
CA GLY A 22 9.74 -2.65 -24.86
C GLY A 22 10.91 -1.67 -24.99
N THR A 23 10.77 -0.62 -25.80
CA THR A 23 11.83 0.37 -26.03
C THR A 23 11.81 1.46 -24.95
N ILE A 24 12.97 2.06 -24.70
CA ILE A 24 13.09 3.20 -23.79
C ILE A 24 12.46 4.42 -24.47
N MET A 25 11.60 5.15 -23.75
CA MET A 25 10.81 6.26 -24.30
C MET A 25 10.04 5.89 -25.57
N GLY A 26 9.52 4.65 -25.61
CA GLY A 26 8.85 4.06 -26.78
C GLY A 26 7.45 4.60 -27.06
N ASP A 27 6.52 3.71 -27.40
CA ASP A 27 5.14 4.04 -27.82
C ASP A 27 4.23 4.64 -26.72
N ALA A 28 4.73 4.81 -25.49
CA ALA A 28 4.00 5.45 -24.39
C ALA A 28 4.36 6.93 -24.29
N THR A 29 3.35 7.77 -24.07
CA THR A 29 3.47 9.24 -23.99
C THR A 29 3.04 9.75 -22.61
N PRO A 30 3.80 9.48 -21.54
CA PRO A 30 3.51 10.04 -20.23
C PRO A 30 3.66 11.57 -20.26
N ASP A 31 2.79 12.25 -19.54
CA ASP A 31 2.78 13.70 -19.37
C ASP A 31 3.20 14.06 -17.95
N PHE A 32 4.37 14.70 -17.79
CA PHE A 32 4.91 15.10 -16.49
C PHE A 32 4.69 16.59 -16.28
N GLN A 33 3.74 16.92 -15.41
CA GLN A 33 3.39 18.31 -15.03
C GLN A 33 4.18 18.79 -13.81
N GLY A 34 4.77 17.86 -13.05
CA GLY A 34 5.67 18.13 -11.92
C GLY A 34 7.16 18.04 -12.28
N THR A 35 8.03 18.07 -11.27
CA THR A 35 9.47 17.86 -11.46
C THR A 35 9.79 16.38 -11.68
N THR A 36 10.87 16.09 -12.41
CA THR A 36 11.31 14.71 -12.67
C THR A 36 12.76 14.47 -12.27
N ASP A 37 13.06 13.25 -11.86
CA ASP A 37 14.43 12.74 -11.64
C ASP A 37 14.54 11.29 -12.13
N PHE A 38 14.92 11.10 -13.40
CA PHE A 38 15.15 9.78 -14.00
C PHE A 38 16.55 9.22 -13.77
N ASN A 39 17.31 9.79 -12.83
CA ASN A 39 18.60 9.28 -12.36
C ASN A 39 18.59 9.04 -10.84
N ALA A 40 17.40 8.90 -10.25
CA ALA A 40 17.24 8.67 -8.82
C ALA A 40 17.90 7.36 -8.40
N GLN A 41 18.34 7.27 -7.15
CA GLN A 41 18.86 6.02 -6.62
C GLN A 41 17.76 4.97 -6.53
N SER A 42 18.11 3.72 -6.88
CA SER A 42 17.26 2.57 -6.58
C SER A 42 16.96 2.50 -5.09
N ARG A 43 15.72 2.13 -4.78
CA ARG A 43 15.18 2.01 -3.43
C ARG A 43 14.92 0.54 -3.16
N GLU A 44 15.45 0.06 -2.05
CA GLU A 44 15.27 -1.33 -1.63
C GLU A 44 14.01 -1.44 -0.78
N LEU A 45 13.34 -2.60 -0.86
CA LEU A 45 12.26 -2.88 0.08
C LEU A 45 12.78 -2.83 1.53
N PRO A 46 11.92 -2.50 2.51
CA PRO A 46 12.32 -2.43 3.91
C PRO A 46 13.05 -3.71 4.36
N SER A 47 14.14 -3.54 5.10
CA SER A 47 14.88 -4.67 5.62
C SER A 47 14.07 -5.46 6.66
N GLY A 48 14.41 -6.74 6.85
CA GLY A 48 13.80 -7.57 7.88
C GLY A 48 13.88 -6.97 9.29
N ALA A 49 14.87 -6.11 9.57
CA ALA A 49 14.95 -5.39 10.85
C ALA A 49 13.80 -4.39 11.05
N LYS A 50 13.32 -3.75 9.98
CA LYS A 50 12.19 -2.80 10.02
C LYS A 50 10.87 -3.53 10.18
N VAL A 51 10.71 -4.66 9.50
CA VAL A 51 9.56 -5.56 9.67
C VAL A 51 9.55 -6.13 11.09
N ALA A 52 10.70 -6.57 11.62
CA ALA A 52 10.81 -7.03 13.00
C ALA A 52 10.45 -5.95 14.03
N ALA A 53 10.76 -4.67 13.76
CA ALA A 53 10.36 -3.56 14.61
C ALA A 53 8.83 -3.34 14.60
N LEU A 54 8.18 -3.49 13.45
CA LEU A 54 6.72 -3.49 13.33
C LEU A 54 6.11 -4.64 14.15
N LYS A 55 6.62 -5.86 13.98
CA LYS A 55 6.15 -7.05 14.74
C LYS A 55 6.30 -6.86 16.25
N SER A 56 7.44 -6.32 16.68
CA SER A 56 7.69 -6.04 18.10
C SER A 56 6.68 -5.02 18.67
N ALA A 57 6.33 -4.00 17.90
CA ALA A 57 5.33 -3.01 18.30
C ALA A 57 3.92 -3.60 18.36
N ALA A 58 3.57 -4.48 17.42
CA ALA A 58 2.30 -5.22 17.43
C ALA A 58 2.17 -6.08 18.70
N THR A 59 3.24 -6.80 19.10
CA THR A 59 3.21 -7.63 20.32
C THR A 59 3.17 -6.82 21.61
N SER A 60 3.79 -5.63 21.66
CA SER A 60 3.80 -4.80 22.87
C SER A 60 2.44 -4.18 23.14
N ASP A 61 1.89 -3.50 22.12
CA ASP A 61 0.83 -2.51 22.33
C ASP A 61 -0.32 -2.64 21.30
N GLY A 62 -0.21 -3.58 20.35
CA GLY A 62 -1.19 -3.83 19.28
C GLY A 62 -1.99 -5.13 19.47
N LEU A 63 -2.65 -5.55 18.38
CA LEU A 63 -3.36 -6.83 18.32
C LEU A 63 -2.56 -7.83 17.49
N THR A 64 -2.46 -9.06 17.99
CA THR A 64 -1.76 -10.14 17.30
C THR A 64 -2.65 -11.37 17.16
N PHE A 65 -2.68 -11.93 15.96
CA PHE A 65 -3.43 -13.13 15.59
C PHE A 65 -2.47 -14.18 15.04
N ASN A 66 -2.85 -15.45 15.11
CA ASN A 66 -1.98 -16.54 14.66
C ASN A 66 -2.67 -17.55 13.74
N ARG A 67 -3.76 -17.10 13.13
CA ARG A 67 -4.60 -17.86 12.20
C ARG A 67 -4.96 -16.98 11.02
N LEU A 68 -5.46 -17.62 9.97
CA LEU A 68 -6.12 -16.96 8.86
C LEU A 68 -7.24 -16.07 9.42
N SER A 69 -7.11 -14.76 9.22
CA SER A 69 -7.99 -13.76 9.83
C SER A 69 -8.81 -13.03 8.77
N TYR A 70 -10.05 -12.71 9.10
CA TYR A 70 -10.90 -11.79 8.35
C TYR A 70 -11.13 -10.56 9.24
N MET A 71 -10.60 -9.42 8.80
CA MET A 71 -10.69 -8.14 9.48
C MET A 71 -11.58 -7.16 8.71
N ILE A 72 -12.52 -6.55 9.41
CA ILE A 72 -13.40 -5.49 8.91
C ILE A 72 -13.17 -4.25 9.77
N MET A 73 -12.63 -3.19 9.16
CA MET A 73 -12.47 -1.90 9.83
C MET A 73 -13.81 -1.14 9.85
N GLN A 74 -14.15 -0.53 10.97
CA GLN A 74 -15.43 0.15 11.16
C GLN A 74 -15.25 1.68 11.24
N SER A 75 -16.31 2.41 10.90
CA SER A 75 -16.30 3.89 10.88
C SER A 75 -16.13 4.53 12.27
N ASP A 76 -16.48 3.82 13.34
CA ASP A 76 -16.20 4.22 14.72
C ASP A 76 -14.75 3.96 15.17
N GLY A 77 -13.95 3.33 14.30
CA GLY A 77 -12.56 2.97 14.53
C GLY A 77 -12.37 1.67 15.28
N SER A 78 -13.43 0.91 15.54
CA SER A 78 -13.33 -0.49 15.97
C SER A 78 -12.95 -1.40 14.80
N ILE A 79 -12.53 -2.62 15.13
CA ILE A 79 -12.18 -3.65 14.15
C ILE A 79 -12.93 -4.93 14.52
N GLU A 80 -13.73 -5.44 13.60
CA GLU A 80 -14.29 -6.78 13.72
C GLU A 80 -13.31 -7.78 13.14
N GLU A 81 -12.96 -8.80 13.90
CA GLU A 81 -12.03 -9.84 13.47
C GLU A 81 -12.62 -11.24 13.68
N SER A 82 -12.40 -12.12 12.72
CA SER A 82 -12.78 -13.53 12.78
C SER A 82 -11.58 -14.38 12.37
N GLU A 83 -11.17 -15.33 13.22
CA GLU A 83 -10.16 -16.33 12.89
C GLU A 83 -10.80 -17.60 12.30
N TYR A 84 -10.15 -18.20 11.31
CA TYR A 84 -10.53 -19.51 10.78
C TYR A 84 -10.03 -20.63 11.69
N ASP A 85 -10.92 -21.49 12.16
CA ASP A 85 -10.58 -22.69 12.91
C ASP A 85 -10.44 -23.88 11.97
N SER A 86 -9.19 -24.28 11.70
CA SER A 86 -8.87 -25.42 10.84
C SER A 86 -9.35 -26.76 11.41
N GLY A 87 -9.57 -26.87 12.72
CA GLY A 87 -10.10 -28.08 13.36
C GLY A 87 -11.58 -28.33 13.02
N SER A 88 -12.37 -27.26 12.94
CA SER A 88 -13.79 -27.30 12.56
C SER A 88 -14.05 -26.95 11.09
N GLY A 89 -13.04 -26.44 10.37
CA GLY A 89 -13.16 -26.01 8.98
C GLY A 89 -14.11 -24.83 8.80
N SER A 90 -14.17 -23.93 9.78
CA SER A 90 -15.16 -22.85 9.85
C SER A 90 -14.56 -21.56 10.40
N TRP A 91 -15.11 -20.42 9.99
CA TRP A 91 -14.83 -19.13 10.60
C TRP A 91 -15.47 -19.05 11.99
N LEU A 92 -14.72 -18.56 12.97
CA LEU A 92 -15.26 -18.26 14.30
C LEU A 92 -16.18 -17.02 14.24
N PRO A 93 -17.10 -16.85 15.20
CA PRO A 93 -17.88 -15.62 15.29
C PRO A 93 -16.97 -14.39 15.37
N PHE A 94 -17.36 -13.30 14.70
CA PHE A 94 -16.62 -12.04 14.78
C PHE A 94 -16.50 -11.56 16.22
N VAL A 95 -15.29 -11.15 16.59
CA VAL A 95 -14.96 -10.47 17.82
C VAL A 95 -14.76 -9.00 17.48
N ASN A 96 -15.48 -8.12 18.18
CA ASN A 96 -15.29 -6.69 18.06
C ASN A 96 -14.14 -6.25 18.98
N TYR A 97 -13.16 -5.56 18.40
CA TYR A 97 -12.08 -4.86 19.09
C TYR A 97 -12.35 -3.36 19.02
N PRO A 98 -12.94 -2.75 20.06
CA PRO A 98 -13.19 -1.32 20.09
C PRO A 98 -11.92 -0.49 19.90
N LYS A 99 -12.05 0.72 19.37
CA LYS A 99 -10.94 1.63 19.09
C LYS A 99 -9.99 1.81 20.27
N GLU A 100 -10.54 1.89 21.48
CA GLU A 100 -9.80 2.07 22.73
C GLU A 100 -9.00 0.84 23.18
N THR A 101 -9.23 -0.32 22.55
CA THR A 101 -8.57 -1.58 22.90
C THR A 101 -7.34 -1.88 22.04
N HIS A 102 -7.04 -1.05 21.05
CA HIS A 102 -5.88 -1.20 20.18
C HIS A 102 -5.20 0.13 19.90
N ASN A 103 -3.89 0.10 19.66
CA ASN A 103 -3.10 1.28 19.29
C ASN A 103 -3.05 1.54 17.77
N GLY A 104 -3.85 0.81 16.99
CA GLY A 104 -3.87 0.89 15.53
C GLY A 104 -2.87 -0.04 14.83
N ILE A 105 -2.17 -0.93 15.54
CA ILE A 105 -1.30 -1.94 14.92
C ILE A 105 -1.96 -3.31 15.07
N LEU A 106 -2.17 -4.00 13.95
CA LEU A 106 -2.71 -5.35 13.91
C LEU A 106 -1.78 -6.24 13.09
N SER A 107 -1.44 -7.41 13.62
CA SER A 107 -0.53 -8.34 12.97
C SER A 107 -1.09 -9.76 13.01
N SER A 108 -1.09 -10.48 11.88
CA SER A 108 -1.32 -11.93 11.86
C SER A 108 -0.09 -12.68 11.36
N SER A 109 0.17 -13.86 11.95
CA SER A 109 1.18 -14.78 11.41
C SER A 109 0.72 -15.55 10.17
N GLU A 110 -0.56 -15.43 9.80
CA GLU A 110 -1.13 -16.02 8.58
C GLU A 110 -1.80 -14.93 7.74
N LYS A 111 -2.41 -15.36 6.64
CA LYS A 111 -3.09 -14.48 5.69
C LYS A 111 -4.24 -13.69 6.32
N ILE A 112 -4.41 -12.46 5.86
CA ILE A 112 -5.50 -11.56 6.28
C ILE A 112 -6.40 -11.26 5.09
N PHE A 113 -7.72 -11.46 5.24
CA PHE A 113 -8.74 -10.83 4.40
C PHE A 113 -9.13 -9.49 5.01
N LEU A 114 -9.06 -8.42 4.22
CA LEU A 114 -9.22 -7.05 4.72
C LEU A 114 -10.26 -6.28 3.91
N GLU A 115 -11.16 -5.60 4.63
CA GLU A 115 -12.08 -4.61 4.06
C GLU A 115 -12.51 -3.57 5.11
N GLY A 116 -13.28 -2.57 4.69
CA GLY A 116 -14.04 -1.71 5.58
C GLY A 116 -13.63 -0.24 5.56
N THR A 117 -14.00 0.47 6.62
CA THR A 117 -13.82 1.92 6.75
C THR A 117 -12.73 2.23 7.77
N VAL A 118 -11.71 2.98 7.35
CA VAL A 118 -10.56 3.38 8.17
C VAL A 118 -10.89 4.65 8.94
N SER A 119 -10.82 4.60 10.27
CA SER A 119 -11.06 5.74 11.17
C SER A 119 -9.91 5.89 12.15
N GLY A 120 -9.08 6.91 11.97
CA GLY A 120 -7.77 7.08 12.62
C GLY A 120 -6.61 6.48 11.83
N GLN A 121 -5.50 6.22 12.52
CA GLN A 121 -4.27 5.73 11.90
C GLN A 121 -4.08 4.24 12.21
N ILE A 122 -4.03 3.41 11.17
CA ILE A 122 -3.99 1.95 11.29
C ILE A 122 -2.86 1.36 10.45
N THR A 123 -2.15 0.36 10.97
CA THR A 123 -1.24 -0.51 10.23
C THR A 123 -1.69 -1.96 10.38
N ILE A 124 -2.00 -2.60 9.25
CA ILE A 124 -2.28 -4.03 9.14
C ILE A 124 -1.03 -4.74 8.64
N HIS A 125 -0.64 -5.81 9.32
CA HIS A 125 0.53 -6.62 9.00
C HIS A 125 0.16 -8.09 8.86
N SER A 126 0.62 -8.76 7.82
CA SER A 126 0.59 -10.22 7.70
C SER A 126 1.99 -10.76 7.42
N GLU A 127 2.36 -11.83 8.12
CA GLU A 127 3.58 -12.62 7.82
C GLU A 127 3.43 -13.49 6.56
N ASP A 128 2.22 -13.57 6.00
CA ASP A 128 1.89 -14.31 4.78
C ASP A 128 1.32 -13.32 3.74
N GLU A 129 0.10 -13.51 3.26
CA GLU A 129 -0.54 -12.62 2.27
C GLU A 129 -1.59 -11.69 2.90
N VAL A 130 -1.80 -10.52 2.30
CA VAL A 130 -3.03 -9.75 2.53
C VAL A 130 -3.90 -9.81 1.28
N GLU A 131 -5.14 -10.26 1.45
CA GLU A 131 -6.16 -10.23 0.41
C GLU A 131 -7.17 -9.12 0.68
N LEU A 132 -7.22 -8.13 -0.22
CA LEU A 132 -8.16 -7.03 -0.21
C LEU A 132 -9.51 -7.57 -0.71
N TYR A 133 -10.45 -7.70 0.22
CA TYR A 133 -11.68 -8.44 0.02
C TYR A 133 -12.81 -7.57 -0.53
N ASP A 134 -12.87 -6.30 -0.16
CA ASP A 134 -13.83 -5.32 -0.69
C ASP A 134 -13.20 -3.92 -0.58
N ASP A 135 -14.02 -2.88 -0.69
CA ASP A 135 -13.63 -1.49 -0.48
C ASP A 135 -12.88 -1.31 0.84
N ILE A 136 -11.81 -0.53 0.76
CA ILE A 136 -11.10 0.04 1.90
C ILE A 136 -11.12 1.56 1.70
N ALA A 137 -11.89 2.25 2.53
CA ALA A 137 -12.07 3.69 2.39
C ALA A 137 -11.76 4.41 3.71
N TYR A 138 -11.13 5.58 3.62
CA TYR A 138 -11.08 6.52 4.75
C TYR A 138 -12.50 6.94 5.12
N ASN A 139 -12.78 7.00 6.42
CA ASN A 139 -14.05 7.47 6.95
C ASN A 139 -14.30 8.93 6.56
N VAL A 140 -13.23 9.75 6.58
CA VAL A 140 -13.21 11.10 6.05
C VAL A 140 -12.24 11.17 4.87
N ASP A 141 -12.77 11.37 3.66
CA ASP A 141 -11.95 11.51 2.45
C ASP A 141 -11.17 12.84 2.47
N PRO A 142 -9.82 12.82 2.50
CA PRO A 142 -9.01 14.02 2.59
C PRO A 142 -9.11 14.94 1.38
N ARG A 143 -9.64 14.46 0.24
CA ARG A 143 -9.89 15.28 -0.95
C ARG A 143 -11.15 16.14 -0.81
N VAL A 144 -12.02 15.80 0.14
CA VAL A 144 -13.24 16.53 0.47
C VAL A 144 -13.05 17.35 1.75
N ASP A 145 -12.36 16.80 2.74
CA ASP A 145 -12.07 17.46 4.02
C ASP A 145 -10.59 17.25 4.40
N ASP A 146 -9.81 18.32 4.27
CA ASP A 146 -8.37 18.32 4.51
C ASP A 146 -7.98 18.15 5.99
N THR A 147 -8.95 18.16 6.90
CA THR A 147 -8.74 17.88 8.33
C THR A 147 -8.72 16.39 8.65
N SER A 148 -8.99 15.52 7.67
CA SER A 148 -8.94 14.07 7.83
C SER A 148 -7.59 13.61 8.38
N THR A 149 -7.65 12.87 9.49
CA THR A 149 -6.50 12.21 10.11
C THR A 149 -6.39 10.73 9.76
N ASP A 150 -7.30 10.24 8.91
CA ASP A 150 -7.40 8.82 8.59
C ASP A 150 -6.24 8.41 7.68
N LEU A 151 -5.49 7.38 8.10
CA LEU A 151 -4.33 6.84 7.39
C LEU A 151 -4.25 5.34 7.59
N LEU A 152 -4.03 4.62 6.49
CA LEU A 152 -3.87 3.17 6.50
C LEU A 152 -2.51 2.79 5.93
N GLY A 153 -1.80 1.89 6.62
CA GLY A 153 -0.69 1.12 6.11
C GLY A 153 -1.07 -0.36 6.05
N VAL A 154 -0.79 -1.02 4.93
CA VAL A 154 -0.92 -2.47 4.80
C VAL A 154 0.45 -3.03 4.45
N VAL A 155 0.96 -3.95 5.25
CA VAL A 155 2.25 -4.60 5.06
C VAL A 155 2.03 -6.10 4.97
N SER A 156 2.32 -6.66 3.80
CA SER A 156 2.30 -8.10 3.55
C SER A 156 3.75 -8.57 3.40
N GLU A 157 4.21 -9.52 4.22
CA GLU A 157 5.50 -10.19 3.99
C GLU A 157 5.47 -11.01 2.67
N GLY A 158 4.28 -11.37 2.18
CA GLY A 158 4.00 -11.95 0.87
C GLY A 158 3.44 -10.94 -0.15
N ASP A 159 2.55 -11.42 -1.03
CA ASP A 159 1.86 -10.57 -2.00
C ASP A 159 0.69 -9.81 -1.35
N ILE A 160 0.26 -8.72 -2.00
CA ILE A 160 -1.08 -8.14 -1.77
C ILE A 160 -1.96 -8.50 -2.96
N ILE A 161 -3.08 -9.17 -2.67
CA ILE A 161 -4.00 -9.68 -3.69
C ILE A 161 -5.33 -8.96 -3.57
N ILE A 162 -5.85 -8.40 -4.66
CA ILE A 162 -7.25 -7.98 -4.72
C ILE A 162 -8.10 -9.20 -5.13
N ASP A 163 -9.08 -9.57 -4.30
CA ASP A 163 -10.03 -10.65 -4.60
C ASP A 163 -10.72 -10.39 -5.95
N ARG A 164 -10.90 -11.44 -6.75
CA ARG A 164 -11.49 -11.31 -8.10
C ARG A 164 -12.88 -10.67 -8.09
N ASN A 165 -13.63 -10.84 -6.99
CA ASN A 165 -15.00 -10.42 -6.79
C ASN A 165 -15.13 -9.18 -5.89
N ALA A 166 -14.01 -8.57 -5.46
CA ALA A 166 -14.05 -7.42 -4.55
C ALA A 166 -15.04 -6.33 -5.00
N HIS A 167 -14.99 -5.93 -6.28
CA HIS A 167 -15.95 -4.98 -6.86
C HIS A 167 -17.43 -5.31 -6.63
N ALA A 168 -17.82 -6.59 -6.68
CA ALA A 168 -19.23 -6.98 -6.74
C ALA A 168 -19.91 -7.09 -5.36
N ARG A 169 -19.15 -7.06 -4.26
CA ARG A 169 -19.68 -7.31 -2.91
C ARG A 169 -20.57 -6.16 -2.40
N THR A 170 -20.16 -4.92 -2.62
CA THR A 170 -20.95 -3.71 -2.31
C THR A 170 -21.82 -3.20 -3.48
N GLY A 171 -21.83 -3.91 -4.61
CA GLY A 171 -22.65 -3.59 -5.79
C GLY A 171 -22.11 -2.47 -6.69
N SER A 172 -20.91 -1.98 -6.42
CA SER A 172 -20.17 -1.09 -7.31
C SER A 172 -19.52 -1.89 -8.45
N LYS A 173 -19.03 -1.22 -9.49
CA LYS A 173 -17.99 -1.80 -10.35
C LYS A 173 -16.61 -1.30 -9.93
N ASP A 174 -16.52 -0.09 -9.41
CA ASP A 174 -15.26 0.50 -9.00
C ASP A 174 -14.93 0.05 -7.57
N LEU A 175 -13.65 -0.23 -7.31
CA LEU A 175 -13.10 -0.63 -6.02
C LEU A 175 -12.31 0.54 -5.43
N LYS A 176 -12.69 0.99 -4.23
CA LYS A 176 -11.97 2.03 -3.50
C LYS A 176 -10.89 1.42 -2.63
N LEU A 177 -9.66 1.90 -2.77
CA LEU A 177 -8.53 1.46 -1.96
C LEU A 177 -7.75 2.66 -1.42
N HIS A 178 -8.05 3.06 -0.19
CA HIS A 178 -7.39 4.17 0.48
C HIS A 178 -6.32 3.63 1.44
N GLY A 179 -5.06 4.01 1.23
CA GLY A 179 -3.94 3.57 2.07
C GLY A 179 -2.63 3.33 1.32
N SER A 180 -1.56 3.11 2.08
CA SER A 180 -0.25 2.69 1.57
C SER A 180 -0.12 1.17 1.64
N PHE A 181 -0.02 0.51 0.49
CA PHE A 181 0.02 -0.94 0.36
C PHE A 181 1.44 -1.42 0.02
N MET A 182 2.03 -2.21 0.91
CA MET A 182 3.39 -2.74 0.79
C MET A 182 3.36 -4.27 0.66
N ALA A 183 3.72 -4.78 -0.52
CA ALA A 183 3.89 -6.20 -0.80
C ALA A 183 5.39 -6.53 -0.82
N LEU A 184 5.88 -7.20 0.23
CA LEU A 184 7.29 -7.56 0.36
C LEU A 184 7.63 -8.87 -0.38
N GLY A 185 6.63 -9.71 -0.66
CA GLY A 185 6.81 -10.97 -1.40
C GLY A 185 7.18 -10.71 -2.85
N SER A 186 6.29 -10.09 -3.61
CA SER A 186 6.63 -9.63 -4.97
C SER A 186 5.76 -8.48 -5.44
N SER A 187 4.44 -8.63 -5.35
CA SER A 187 3.52 -7.85 -6.18
C SER A 187 2.22 -7.47 -5.48
N PHE A 188 1.72 -6.29 -5.83
CA PHE A 188 0.32 -5.91 -5.66
C PHE A 188 -0.45 -6.28 -6.94
N ARG A 189 -1.37 -7.25 -6.87
CA ARG A 189 -2.02 -7.84 -8.07
C ARG A 189 -3.49 -8.17 -7.86
N VAL A 190 -4.21 -8.33 -8.96
CA VAL A 190 -5.60 -8.82 -8.93
C VAL A 190 -5.64 -10.31 -9.16
N GLU A 191 -6.41 -11.02 -8.33
CA GLU A 191 -6.68 -12.44 -8.53
C GLU A 191 -7.39 -12.66 -9.88
N ASN A 192 -6.87 -13.60 -10.67
CA ASN A 192 -7.43 -13.95 -11.97
C ASN A 192 -7.63 -12.75 -12.91
N TYR A 193 -6.68 -11.82 -12.96
CA TYR A 193 -6.77 -10.58 -13.75
C TYR A 193 -6.99 -10.80 -15.26
N VAL A 194 -6.63 -11.96 -15.81
CA VAL A 194 -6.78 -12.33 -17.23
C VAL A 194 -8.17 -12.89 -17.59
N SER A 195 -9.04 -13.13 -16.60
CA SER A 195 -10.32 -13.78 -16.83
C SER A 195 -11.51 -12.95 -16.32
N GLY A 196 -12.69 -13.32 -16.82
CA GLY A 196 -13.94 -12.59 -16.55
C GLY A 196 -14.09 -11.32 -17.36
N SER A 197 -15.08 -10.50 -16.98
CA SER A 197 -15.32 -9.19 -17.58
C SER A 197 -14.42 -8.11 -16.98
N HIS A 198 -14.42 -6.93 -17.61
CA HIS A 198 -13.90 -5.73 -17.00
C HIS A 198 -14.67 -5.39 -15.71
N ARG A 199 -13.91 -5.07 -14.65
CA ARG A 199 -14.35 -4.89 -13.26
C ARG A 199 -14.24 -3.42 -12.82
N GLY A 200 -14.47 -2.46 -13.72
CA GLY A 200 -14.38 -1.02 -13.36
C GLY A 200 -12.95 -0.55 -13.04
N ASN A 201 -12.85 0.50 -12.23
CA ASN A 201 -11.60 1.12 -11.81
C ASN A 201 -11.17 0.63 -10.42
N ILE A 202 -9.86 0.56 -10.19
CA ILE A 202 -9.31 0.66 -8.84
C ILE A 202 -9.07 2.14 -8.58
N ASP A 203 -9.89 2.73 -7.73
CA ASP A 203 -9.81 4.09 -7.24
C ASP A 203 -8.90 4.10 -6.01
N LEU A 204 -7.58 4.17 -6.25
CA LEU A 204 -6.59 4.15 -5.20
C LEU A 204 -6.22 5.58 -4.79
N LEU A 205 -6.29 5.86 -3.49
CA LEU A 205 -5.73 7.06 -2.86
C LEU A 205 -4.70 6.64 -1.84
N GLY A 206 -3.41 6.82 -2.14
CA GLY A 206 -2.34 6.35 -1.27
C GLY A 206 -1.07 5.98 -2.00
N GLY A 207 -0.52 4.80 -1.74
CA GLY A 207 0.75 4.37 -2.35
C GLY A 207 0.82 2.86 -2.54
N ILE A 208 1.63 2.42 -3.50
CA ILE A 208 1.96 1.00 -3.68
C ILE A 208 3.47 0.84 -3.63
N ILE A 209 3.93 -0.05 -2.75
CA ILE A 209 5.32 -0.46 -2.60
C ILE A 209 5.38 -1.96 -2.92
N GLN A 210 6.17 -2.33 -3.91
CA GLN A 210 6.28 -3.71 -4.41
C GLN A 210 7.64 -3.89 -5.12
N GLU A 211 8.14 -5.11 -5.16
CA GLU A 211 9.37 -5.44 -5.91
C GLU A 211 9.09 -5.45 -7.42
N THR A 212 8.05 -6.19 -7.82
CA THR A 212 7.64 -6.32 -9.22
C THR A 212 6.22 -5.78 -9.37
N ARG A 213 5.99 -5.02 -10.44
CA ARG A 213 4.66 -4.47 -10.72
C ARG A 213 3.66 -5.58 -11.03
N GLY A 214 2.73 -5.84 -10.12
CA GLY A 214 1.65 -6.79 -10.34
C GLY A 214 0.61 -6.34 -11.38
N PRO A 215 0.03 -7.28 -12.14
CA PRO A 215 -1.05 -7.00 -13.08
C PRO A 215 -2.41 -6.90 -12.37
N VAL A 216 -3.24 -5.95 -12.83
CA VAL A 216 -4.59 -5.73 -12.30
C VAL A 216 -5.70 -5.95 -13.33
N GLY A 217 -5.31 -6.09 -14.59
CA GLY A 217 -6.21 -6.27 -15.72
C GLY A 217 -5.44 -6.42 -17.02
N THR A 218 -6.16 -6.74 -18.10
CA THR A 218 -5.62 -6.81 -19.45
C THR A 218 -6.19 -5.70 -20.32
N PHE A 219 -5.42 -5.23 -21.29
CA PHE A 219 -5.83 -4.20 -22.23
C PHE A 219 -5.41 -4.62 -23.64
N GLY A 220 -6.38 -4.88 -24.52
CA GLY A 220 -6.09 -5.28 -25.89
C GLY A 220 -7.28 -5.19 -26.84
N ARG A 221 -7.01 -5.39 -28.13
CA ARG A 221 -8.02 -5.34 -29.20
C ARG A 221 -9.15 -6.36 -29.01
N TYR A 222 -8.85 -7.49 -28.37
CA TYR A 222 -9.76 -8.63 -28.23
C TYR A 222 -10.48 -8.68 -26.88
N GLY A 223 -10.30 -7.68 -26.02
CA GLY A 223 -11.01 -7.60 -24.73
C GLY A 223 -10.23 -6.86 -23.65
N VAL A 224 -10.96 -6.47 -22.61
CA VAL A 224 -10.44 -5.89 -21.37
C VAL A 224 -10.95 -6.75 -20.22
N THR A 225 -10.05 -7.19 -19.34
CA THR A 225 -10.37 -8.01 -18.16
C THR A 225 -9.78 -7.37 -16.91
N GLY A 226 -10.30 -7.70 -15.73
CA GLY A 226 -9.85 -7.09 -14.48
C GLY A 226 -10.15 -5.59 -14.43
N TYR A 227 -9.31 -4.81 -13.75
CA TYR A 227 -9.54 -3.40 -13.44
C TYR A 227 -8.72 -2.44 -14.31
N THR A 228 -9.27 -1.24 -14.49
CA THR A 228 -8.55 -0.05 -14.95
C THR A 228 -7.88 0.63 -13.74
N LYS A 229 -6.73 1.25 -13.95
CA LYS A 229 -5.98 1.93 -12.87
C LYS A 229 -6.40 3.40 -12.80
N LYS A 230 -6.85 3.84 -11.62
CA LYS A 230 -7.04 5.26 -11.29
C LYS A 230 -6.35 5.51 -9.95
N TYR A 231 -5.05 5.74 -10.02
CA TYR A 231 -4.19 5.84 -8.85
C TYR A 231 -3.81 7.30 -8.60
N GLU A 232 -4.02 7.73 -7.37
CA GLU A 232 -3.70 9.05 -6.86
C GLU A 232 -2.80 8.88 -5.64
N TYR A 233 -1.67 9.60 -5.62
CA TYR A 233 -0.78 9.56 -4.47
C TYR A 233 -1.36 10.39 -3.33
N ASP A 234 -1.47 9.82 -2.13
CA ASP A 234 -1.85 10.59 -0.94
C ASP A 234 -0.62 11.36 -0.42
N GLU A 235 -0.55 12.65 -0.75
CA GLU A 235 0.59 13.52 -0.41
C GLU A 235 0.85 13.61 1.11
N ARG A 236 -0.17 13.32 1.94
CA ARG A 236 -0.02 13.28 3.40
C ARG A 236 0.97 12.21 3.84
N LEU A 237 1.15 11.13 3.07
CA LEU A 237 2.11 10.06 3.34
C LEU A 237 3.57 10.52 3.33
N GLY A 238 3.87 11.69 2.76
CA GLY A 238 5.19 12.31 2.83
C GLY A 238 5.54 12.88 4.21
N ASN A 239 4.53 13.24 5.00
CA ASN A 239 4.69 13.94 6.30
C ASN A 239 4.13 13.13 7.49
N SER A 240 3.10 12.33 7.24
CA SER A 240 2.40 11.50 8.22
C SER A 240 2.46 10.05 7.78
N ILE A 241 2.74 9.15 8.72
CA ILE A 241 2.99 7.74 8.40
C ILE A 241 2.07 6.89 9.28
N PRO A 242 1.43 5.83 8.75
CA PRO A 242 0.69 4.89 9.57
C PRO A 242 1.58 4.31 10.71
N PRO A 243 1.00 3.92 11.86
CA PRO A 243 1.77 3.58 13.05
C PRO A 243 2.74 2.43 12.77
N HIS A 244 4.04 2.63 13.03
CA HIS A 244 5.09 1.63 12.80
C HIS A 244 5.22 1.08 11.35
N PHE A 245 4.61 1.73 10.36
CA PHE A 245 4.78 1.35 8.96
C PHE A 245 6.27 1.40 8.58
N PRO A 246 6.84 0.35 7.98
CA PRO A 246 8.25 0.31 7.63
C PRO A 246 8.59 1.45 6.66
N ARG A 247 9.55 2.29 7.03
CA ARG A 247 10.03 3.42 6.21
C ARG A 247 11.47 3.27 5.85
N GLU A 248 11.90 3.84 4.73
CA GLU A 248 13.32 4.07 4.51
C GLU A 248 13.91 5.04 5.55
N SER A 249 15.19 4.88 5.85
CA SER A 249 15.90 5.82 6.71
C SER A 249 16.41 6.95 5.81
N VAL A 250 15.78 8.12 5.84
CA VAL A 250 16.27 9.29 5.09
C VAL A 250 17.27 10.03 5.97
N PHE A 251 18.54 10.02 5.59
CA PHE A 251 19.57 10.83 6.21
C PHE A 251 19.71 12.14 5.45
N THR A 252 19.47 13.27 6.11
CA THR A 252 19.77 14.60 5.56
C THR A 252 20.91 15.21 6.34
N VAL A 253 21.91 15.76 5.64
CA VAL A 253 22.98 16.52 6.30
C VAL A 253 22.40 17.85 6.77
N VAL A 254 22.17 17.97 8.08
CA VAL A 254 21.56 19.17 8.68
C VAL A 254 22.57 20.31 8.83
N SER A 255 23.85 19.97 9.02
CA SER A 255 24.95 20.94 8.95
C SER A 255 26.28 20.23 8.74
N TRP A 256 27.23 20.91 8.11
CA TRP A 256 28.64 20.55 8.14
C TRP A 256 29.44 21.76 8.62
N LYS A 257 30.42 21.53 9.50
CA LYS A 257 31.35 22.56 9.95
C LYS A 257 32.75 22.13 9.59
N GLU A 258 33.34 22.83 8.64
CA GLU A 258 34.76 22.67 8.33
C GLU A 258 35.59 23.50 9.30
N ARG A 259 36.71 22.94 9.75
CA ARG A 259 37.75 23.68 10.47
C ARG A 259 38.82 24.07 9.46
N VAL A 260 39.01 25.37 9.25
CA VAL A 260 40.16 25.87 8.51
C VAL A 260 41.41 25.54 9.32
N VAL A 261 42.33 24.78 8.72
CA VAL A 261 43.67 24.56 9.26
C VAL A 261 44.60 25.49 8.48
N THR A 262 45.09 26.54 9.13
CA THR A 262 46.18 27.35 8.56
C THR A 262 47.46 26.52 8.63
N ASN A 263 48.06 26.23 7.48
CA ASN A 263 49.42 25.70 7.42
C ASN A 263 50.38 26.85 7.77
N ASP A 264 50.77 26.94 9.04
CA ASP A 264 51.92 27.74 9.46
C ASP A 264 53.23 27.01 9.14
N SER A 265 53.39 26.55 7.89
CA SER A 265 54.71 26.22 7.36
C SER A 265 55.34 27.50 6.83
N GLY A 266 55.64 28.41 7.75
CA GLY A 266 56.60 29.47 7.52
C GLY A 266 58.00 28.90 7.70
N TYR A 267 58.62 28.45 6.61
CA TYR A 267 60.06 28.56 6.30
C TYR A 267 60.25 28.37 4.80
#